data_AF-A0A820QV21-F1
#
_entry.id   AF-A0A820QV21-F1
#
_cell.length_a   1.000
_cell.length_b   1.000
_cell.length_c   1.000
_cell.angle_alpha   90.00
_cell.angle_beta   90.00
_cell.angle_gamma   90.00
#
_symmetry.space_group_name_H-M   'P 1'
#
loop_
_entity.id
_entity.type
_entity.pdbx_description
1 polymer ?
#
loop_
_entity_poly.entity_id
_entity_poly.type
_entity_poly.pdbx_seq_one_letter_code
_entity_poly.pdbx_strand_id
1 'polypeptide(L)'
;MWSIIREILIYICFLTVLYNIIYLNRTSNSFLQVNHSRNFFLNSRQINCDYTKISKIDEYWNWLENSFIENIRAQQWYNGEPPKNLSGFINDKSNRLIGWATMRQLRVKSTLCQVQNEITSTCQYDYSFH
;
A
#
# COMPACT_ATOMS: atom_id res chain seq x y z
N MET A 1 51.68 15.23 19.69
CA MET A 1 51.09 13.87 19.59
C MET A 1 49.78 13.74 20.36
N TRP A 2 49.70 14.19 21.62
CA TRP A 2 48.47 14.12 22.43
C TRP A 2 47.23 14.80 21.80
N SER A 3 47.37 15.97 21.16
CA SER A 3 46.23 16.65 20.50
C SER A 3 45.62 15.82 19.37
N ILE A 4 46.46 15.16 18.58
CA ILE A 4 46.04 14.31 17.45
C ILE A 4 45.27 13.09 17.97
N ILE A 5 45.75 12.46 19.05
CA ILE A 5 45.08 11.32 19.69
C ILE A 5 43.70 11.74 20.23
N ARG A 6 43.61 12.92 20.87
CA ARG A 6 42.34 13.47 21.38
C ARG A 6 41.32 13.70 20.28
N GLU A 7 41.73 14.29 19.16
CA GLU A 7 40.84 14.54 18.02
C GLU A 7 40.32 13.23 17.41
N ILE A 8 41.20 12.24 17.22
CA ILE A 8 40.82 10.92 16.70
C ILE A 8 39.78 10.24 17.60
N LEU A 9 39.94 10.30 18.92
CA LEU A 9 38.99 9.70 19.87
C LEU A 9 37.60 10.35 19.78
N ILE A 10 37.54 11.67 19.60
CA ILE A 10 36.28 12.40 19.42
C ILE A 10 35.61 11.98 18.10
N TYR A 11 36.37 11.83 17.02
CA TYR A 11 35.82 11.34 15.74
C TYR A 11 35.30 9.90 15.83
N ILE A 12 36.01 9.02 16.52
CA ILE A 12 35.55 7.63 16.73
C ILE A 12 34.25 7.64 17.54
N CYS A 13 34.18 8.41 18.63
CA CYS A 13 32.96 8.55 19.43
C CYS A 13 31.80 9.12 18.60
N PHE A 14 32.06 10.12 17.76
CA PHE A 14 31.05 10.66 16.85
C PHE A 14 30.54 9.61 15.86
N LEU A 15 31.44 8.86 15.22
CA LEU A 15 31.07 7.82 14.26
C LEU A 15 30.29 6.68 14.91
N THR A 16 30.61 6.28 16.15
CA THR A 16 29.84 5.25 16.85
C THR A 16 28.44 5.74 17.19
N VAL A 17 28.28 6.98 17.65
CA VAL A 17 26.95 7.57 17.88
C VAL A 17 26.15 7.63 16.58
N LEU A 18 26.77 8.10 15.49
CA LEU A 18 26.13 8.18 14.18
C LEU A 18 25.72 6.79 13.65
N TYR A 19 26.59 5.79 13.79
CA TYR A 19 26.28 4.41 13.45
C TYR A 19 25.09 3.88 14.24
N ASN A 20 25.06 4.11 15.56
CA ASN A 20 23.93 3.71 16.39
C ASN A 20 22.63 4.37 15.93
N ILE A 21 22.61 5.69 15.71
CA ILE A 21 21.40 6.40 15.25
C ILE A 21 20.87 5.81 13.93
N ILE A 22 21.76 5.49 12.99
CA ILE A 22 21.37 4.92 11.69
C ILE A 22 20.86 3.48 11.84
N TYR A 23 21.53 2.66 12.63
CA TYR A 23 21.27 1.22 12.68
C TYR A 23 20.18 0.83 13.67
N LEU A 24 19.97 1.60 14.74
CA LEU A 24 19.03 1.27 15.82
C LEU A 24 17.60 1.08 15.32
N ASN A 25 17.21 1.82 14.28
CA ASN A 25 15.88 1.76 13.68
C ASN A 25 15.76 0.72 12.55
N ARG A 26 16.85 0.07 12.13
CA ARG A 26 16.81 -0.94 11.07
C ARG A 26 16.53 -2.32 11.67
N THR A 27 15.48 -2.96 11.18
CA THR A 27 15.16 -4.35 11.52
C THR A 27 14.90 -5.16 10.25
N SER A 28 15.27 -6.45 10.25
CA SER A 28 14.95 -7.35 9.13
C SER A 28 13.43 -7.54 8.96
N ASN A 29 12.68 -7.46 10.06
CA ASN A 29 11.23 -7.62 10.09
C ASN A 29 10.49 -6.57 9.25
N SER A 30 11.06 -5.36 9.08
CA SER A 30 10.47 -4.32 8.23
C SER A 30 10.28 -4.80 6.78
N PHE A 31 11.22 -5.59 6.25
CA PHE A 31 11.09 -6.16 4.91
C PHE A 31 9.95 -7.20 4.86
N LEU A 32 9.90 -8.10 5.85
CA LEU A 32 8.87 -9.14 5.94
C LEU A 32 7.46 -8.53 6.04
N GLN A 33 7.31 -7.46 6.82
CA GLN A 33 6.04 -6.75 6.99
C GLN A 33 5.52 -6.14 5.67
N VAL A 34 6.40 -5.47 4.92
CA VAL A 34 6.05 -4.88 3.62
C VAL A 34 5.74 -5.98 2.60
N ASN A 35 6.54 -7.05 2.58
CA ASN A 35 6.31 -8.18 1.69
C ASN A 35 4.98 -8.89 1.99
N HIS A 36 4.67 -9.12 3.27
CA HIS A 36 3.39 -9.65 3.70
C HIS A 36 2.24 -8.75 3.24
N SER A 37 2.30 -7.45 3.52
CA SER A 37 1.25 -6.49 3.16
C SER A 37 0.99 -6.45 1.64
N ARG A 38 2.06 -6.46 0.82
CA ARG A 38 1.95 -6.50 -0.64
C ARG A 38 1.29 -7.79 -1.11
N ASN A 39 1.76 -8.93 -0.63
CA ASN A 39 1.21 -10.22 -1.05
C ASN A 39 -0.23 -10.38 -0.56
N PHE A 40 -0.55 -9.88 0.63
CA PHE A 40 -1.86 -9.99 1.25
C PHE A 40 -2.96 -9.23 0.47
N PHE A 41 -2.67 -8.00 0.02
CA PHE A 41 -3.64 -7.19 -0.73
C PHE A 41 -3.57 -7.35 -2.25
N LEU A 42 -2.37 -7.55 -2.81
CA LEU A 42 -2.17 -7.54 -4.27
C LEU A 42 -2.20 -8.95 -4.86
N ASN A 43 -1.46 -9.88 -4.25
CA ASN A 43 -1.29 -11.26 -4.73
C ASN A 43 -2.12 -12.23 -3.90
N SER A 44 -3.43 -12.01 -3.91
CA SER A 44 -4.36 -12.90 -3.21
C SER A 44 -4.25 -14.30 -3.82
N ARG A 45 -4.23 -15.35 -2.99
CA ARG A 45 -4.15 -16.75 -3.45
C ARG A 45 -5.40 -17.20 -4.22
N GLN A 46 -6.40 -16.33 -4.38
CA GLN A 46 -7.59 -16.61 -5.16
C GLN A 46 -7.30 -16.36 -6.64
N ILE A 47 -7.31 -17.44 -7.43
CA ILE A 47 -6.91 -17.49 -8.84
C ILE A 47 -7.61 -16.43 -9.71
N ASN A 48 -8.81 -15.98 -9.34
CA ASN A 48 -9.66 -15.09 -10.14
C ASN A 48 -9.78 -13.65 -9.60
N CYS A 49 -9.15 -13.31 -8.46
CA CYS A 49 -9.24 -11.99 -7.82
C CYS A 49 -7.85 -11.48 -7.43
N ASP A 50 -6.89 -11.57 -8.36
CA ASP A 50 -5.53 -11.05 -8.20
C ASP A 50 -5.46 -9.64 -8.77
N TYR A 51 -5.00 -8.67 -7.97
CA TYR A 51 -4.92 -7.27 -8.39
C TYR A 51 -3.95 -7.10 -9.56
N THR A 52 -2.89 -7.91 -9.60
CA THR A 52 -1.80 -7.76 -10.58
C THR A 52 -2.19 -8.11 -12.01
N LYS A 53 -3.35 -8.76 -12.20
CA LYS A 53 -3.85 -9.24 -13.50
C LYS A 53 -5.07 -8.47 -14.01
N ILE A 54 -5.50 -7.44 -13.29
CA ILE A 54 -6.68 -6.63 -13.67
C ILE A 54 -6.39 -5.87 -14.97
N SER A 55 -7.27 -6.07 -15.95
CA SER A 55 -7.21 -5.41 -17.26
C SER A 55 -8.46 -4.61 -17.58
N LYS A 56 -9.60 -4.97 -16.98
CA LYS A 56 -10.92 -4.33 -17.22
C LYS A 56 -11.49 -3.70 -15.95
N ILE A 57 -12.42 -2.78 -16.12
CA ILE A 57 -13.08 -2.11 -14.99
C ILE A 57 -13.94 -3.07 -14.16
N ASP A 58 -14.58 -4.05 -14.80
CA ASP A 58 -15.40 -5.06 -14.11
C ASP A 58 -14.53 -5.97 -13.24
N GLU A 59 -13.33 -6.32 -13.72
CA GLU A 59 -12.34 -7.09 -12.96
C GLU A 59 -11.85 -6.30 -11.73
N TYR A 60 -11.69 -4.99 -11.87
CA TYR A 60 -11.35 -4.11 -10.74
C TYR A 60 -12.43 -4.12 -9.67
N TRP A 61 -13.70 -3.95 -10.03
CA TRP A 61 -14.80 -3.98 -9.08
C TRP A 61 -14.95 -5.36 -8.42
N ASN A 62 -14.80 -6.43 -9.19
CA ASN A 62 -14.82 -7.80 -8.67
C ASN A 62 -13.70 -8.03 -7.63
N TRP A 63 -12.47 -7.58 -7.92
CA TRP A 63 -11.37 -7.63 -6.96
C TRP A 63 -11.66 -6.80 -5.70
N LEU A 64 -12.19 -5.59 -5.88
CA LEU A 64 -12.45 -4.67 -4.77
C LEU A 64 -13.49 -5.27 -3.80
N GLU A 65 -14.58 -5.81 -4.34
CA GLU A 65 -15.67 -6.37 -3.54
C GLU A 65 -15.29 -7.69 -2.88
N ASN A 66 -14.72 -8.61 -3.65
CA ASN A 66 -14.52 -9.99 -3.19
C ASN A 66 -13.14 -10.25 -2.54
N SER A 67 -12.14 -9.41 -2.79
CA SER A 67 -10.80 -9.59 -2.21
C SER A 67 -10.44 -8.46 -1.25
N PHE A 68 -10.50 -7.21 -1.70
CA PHE A 68 -10.02 -6.08 -0.91
C PHE A 68 -10.88 -5.85 0.36
N ILE A 69 -12.21 -5.83 0.22
CA ILE A 69 -13.13 -5.62 1.36
C ILE A 69 -13.03 -6.75 2.38
N GLU A 70 -12.93 -8.01 1.95
CA GLU A 70 -12.75 -9.14 2.86
C GLU A 70 -11.45 -9.03 3.66
N ASN A 71 -10.38 -8.58 3.02
CA ASN A 71 -9.05 -8.49 3.63
C ASN A 71 -8.88 -7.30 4.58
N ILE A 72 -9.63 -6.21 4.38
CA ILE A 72 -9.41 -4.97 5.14
C ILE A 72 -9.93 -5.01 6.58
N ARG A 73 -10.82 -5.96 6.90
CA ARG A 73 -11.35 -6.18 8.25
C ARG A 73 -11.23 -7.63 8.65
N ALA A 74 -10.97 -7.86 9.94
CA ALA A 74 -10.97 -9.20 10.51
C ALA A 74 -12.30 -9.92 10.22
N GLN A 75 -12.20 -11.04 9.52
CA GLN A 75 -13.33 -11.93 9.26
C GLN A 75 -13.45 -12.98 10.38
N GLN A 76 -14.47 -13.81 10.27
CA GLN A 76 -14.65 -14.97 11.16
C GLN A 76 -13.39 -15.84 11.20
N TRP A 77 -13.24 -16.53 12.31
CA TRP A 77 -12.21 -17.54 12.47
C TRP A 77 -12.52 -18.77 11.61
N TYR A 78 -11.50 -19.62 11.42
CA TYR A 78 -11.64 -20.86 10.65
C TYR A 78 -12.68 -21.82 11.26
N ASN A 79 -12.99 -21.66 12.55
CA ASN A 79 -14.02 -22.41 13.29
C ASN A 79 -15.40 -21.72 13.24
N GLY A 80 -15.58 -20.66 12.45
CA GLY A 80 -16.82 -19.90 12.34
C GLY A 80 -17.07 -18.93 13.50
N GLU A 81 -16.17 -18.83 14.48
CA GLU A 81 -16.35 -17.90 15.59
C GLU A 81 -16.14 -16.44 15.15
N PRO A 82 -16.91 -15.50 15.72
CA PRO A 82 -16.72 -14.08 15.41
C PRO A 82 -15.36 -13.58 15.93
N PRO A 83 -14.74 -12.61 15.23
CA PRO A 83 -13.44 -12.06 15.61
C PRO A 83 -13.57 -11.08 16.78
N LYS A 84 -13.78 -11.61 17.99
CA LYS A 84 -13.92 -10.83 19.23
C LYS A 84 -12.66 -10.00 19.49
N ASN A 85 -12.83 -8.73 19.86
CA ASN A 85 -11.75 -7.75 20.13
C ASN A 85 -10.83 -7.44 18.93
N LEU A 86 -11.22 -7.79 17.70
CA LEU A 86 -10.43 -7.55 16.49
C LEU A 86 -11.08 -6.56 15.52
N SER A 87 -12.00 -5.72 16.00
CA SER A 87 -12.76 -4.76 15.17
C SER A 87 -11.88 -3.75 14.42
N GLY A 88 -10.68 -3.48 14.91
CA GLY A 88 -9.70 -2.60 14.28
C GLY A 88 -8.57 -3.33 13.56
N PHE A 89 -8.65 -4.65 13.36
CA PHE A 89 -7.60 -5.44 12.71
C PHE A 89 -8.00 -5.79 11.28
N ILE A 90 -7.00 -5.97 10.42
CA ILE A 90 -7.20 -6.51 9.08
C ILE A 90 -7.36 -8.04 9.16
N ASN A 91 -7.71 -8.69 8.06
CA ASN A 91 -8.04 -10.13 8.06
C ASN A 91 -6.86 -11.08 8.33
N ASP A 92 -5.65 -10.54 8.48
CA ASP A 92 -4.49 -11.28 9.00
C ASP A 92 -4.53 -11.47 10.53
N LYS A 93 -5.45 -10.77 11.21
CA LYS A 93 -5.68 -10.80 12.67
C LYS A 93 -4.47 -10.37 13.50
N SER A 94 -3.49 -9.70 12.89
CA SER A 94 -2.24 -9.27 13.54
C SER A 94 -1.99 -7.77 13.35
N ASN A 95 -2.30 -7.23 12.17
CA ASN A 95 -2.08 -5.83 11.86
C ASN A 95 -3.32 -5.00 12.13
N ARG A 96 -3.13 -3.88 12.85
CA ARG A 96 -4.20 -2.95 13.19
C ARG A 96 -4.38 -1.92 12.08
N LEU A 97 -5.60 -1.79 11.57
CA LEU A 97 -6.02 -0.70 10.70
C LEU A 97 -6.19 0.58 11.52
N ILE A 98 -5.56 1.66 11.08
CA ILE A 98 -5.70 2.99 11.68
C ILE A 98 -6.71 3.77 10.84
N GLY A 99 -7.82 4.17 11.46
CA GLY A 99 -8.89 4.90 10.78
C GLY A 99 -9.72 4.02 9.85
N TRP A 100 -9.96 4.50 8.63
CA TRP A 100 -10.81 3.87 7.63
C TRP A 100 -10.23 4.07 6.23
N ALA A 101 -10.61 3.21 5.29
CA ALA A 101 -10.11 3.26 3.92
C ALA A 101 -10.84 4.31 3.08
N THR A 102 -10.07 5.18 2.44
CA THR A 102 -10.57 6.27 1.59
C THR A 102 -10.42 5.92 0.11
N MET A 103 -11.49 6.00 -0.67
CA MET A 103 -11.44 5.93 -2.13
C MET A 103 -11.43 7.34 -2.73
N ARG A 104 -10.54 7.59 -3.69
CA ARG A 104 -10.44 8.87 -4.41
C ARG A 104 -10.48 8.60 -5.91
N GLN A 105 -11.31 9.35 -6.64
CA GLN A 105 -11.45 9.26 -8.09
C GLN A 105 -11.10 10.60 -8.76
N LEU A 106 -10.35 10.54 -9.86
CA LEU A 106 -10.12 11.66 -10.76
C LEU A 106 -10.95 11.46 -12.03
N ARG A 107 -11.46 12.55 -12.61
CA ARG A 107 -12.23 12.55 -13.86
C ARG A 107 -11.80 13.72 -14.74
N VAL A 108 -11.72 13.49 -16.04
CA VAL A 108 -11.47 14.52 -17.05
C VAL A 108 -12.80 15.00 -17.62
N LYS A 109 -12.91 16.29 -17.92
CA LYS A 109 -14.12 16.87 -18.51
C LYS A 109 -14.29 16.34 -19.93
N SER A 110 -15.48 15.86 -20.28
CA SER A 110 -15.81 15.54 -21.66
C SER A 110 -15.95 16.82 -22.49
N THR A 111 -15.35 16.83 -23.67
CA THR A 111 -15.45 17.94 -24.62
C THR A 111 -15.93 17.42 -25.97
N LEU A 112 -16.50 18.31 -26.78
CA LEU A 112 -16.81 17.98 -28.17
C LEU A 112 -15.50 17.69 -28.91
N CYS A 113 -15.46 16.59 -29.65
CA CYS A 113 -14.30 16.23 -30.47
C CYS A 113 -14.10 17.29 -31.56
N GLN A 114 -12.89 17.84 -31.69
CA GLN A 114 -12.59 18.79 -32.79
C GLN A 114 -12.58 18.11 -34.17
N VAL A 115 -12.34 16.80 -34.20
CA VAL A 115 -12.23 15.99 -35.42
C VAL A 115 -13.17 14.79 -35.26
N GLN A 116 -14.07 14.59 -36.23
CA GLN A 116 -15.17 13.59 -36.29
C GLN A 116 -16.47 13.92 -35.55
N ASN A 117 -17.15 14.96 -36.04
CA ASN A 117 -18.55 15.25 -35.71
C ASN A 117 -19.55 14.17 -36.16
N GLU A 118 -19.16 13.24 -37.05
CA GLU A 118 -20.09 12.27 -37.65
C GLU A 118 -20.15 10.91 -36.92
N ILE A 119 -19.17 10.57 -36.08
CA ILE A 119 -19.05 9.22 -35.47
C ILE A 119 -19.17 9.27 -33.93
N THR A 120 -18.57 10.27 -33.27
CA THR A 120 -18.59 10.38 -31.81
C THR A 120 -18.69 11.84 -31.39
N SER A 121 -19.72 12.17 -30.62
CA SER A 121 -19.98 13.55 -30.18
C SER A 121 -19.10 14.00 -29.01
N THR A 122 -18.56 13.06 -28.23
CA THR A 122 -17.79 13.37 -27.02
C THR A 122 -16.44 12.67 -27.01
N CYS A 123 -15.40 13.44 -26.72
CA CYS A 123 -14.04 12.96 -26.51
C CYS A 123 -13.61 13.19 -25.05
N GLN A 124 -12.81 12.26 -24.55
CA GLN A 124 -12.10 12.39 -23.28
C GLN A 124 -10.62 12.34 -23.60
N TYR A 125 -9.93 13.46 -23.37
CA TYR A 125 -8.48 13.54 -23.54
C TYR A 125 -7.77 12.94 -22.32
N ASP A 126 -6.47 12.71 -22.49
CA ASP A 126 -5.62 12.30 -21.38
C ASP A 126 -5.62 13.34 -20.26
N TYR A 127 -5.40 12.86 -19.04
CA TYR A 127 -5.36 13.72 -17.87
C TYR A 127 -4.18 14.71 -17.95
N SER A 128 -4.47 16.00 -17.94
CA SER A 128 -3.50 17.10 -17.79
C SER A 128 -3.89 18.03 -16.64
N PHE A 129 -2.89 18.67 -16.04
CA PHE A 129 -3.10 19.78 -15.10
C PHE A 129 -3.34 21.12 -15.81
N HIS A 130 -3.06 21.18 -17.11
CA HIS A 130 -3.15 22.35 -17.97
C HIS A 130 -4.39 22.25 -18.86
#